data_AF-A0A1S8TFE6-F1
#
_entry.id   AF-A0A1S8TFE6-F1
#
_cell.length_a   1.000
_cell.length_b   1.000
_cell.length_c   1.000
_cell.angle_alpha   90.00
_cell.angle_beta   90.00
_cell.angle_gamma   90.00
#
_symmetry.space_group_name_H-M   'P 1'
#
loop_
_entity.id
_entity.type
_entity.pdbx_description
1 polymer ?
#
loop_
_entity_poly.entity_id
_entity_poly.type
_entity_poly.pdbx_seq_one_letter_code
_entity_poly.pdbx_strand_id
1 'polypeptide(L)'
;MNKNLKRIIALTLILSGYEAVSAIVPGGNLDITTKTVYAASYNPSDEELKTLVIKSTDGDTLNLRDGFNGDNVKLSDDKEYYVKLTDDSDGIKINAAPEDSDYIVRIFTSDKSDATGIKPGEEISLGKGNTTIYIRAYASLSDYRKAKDDKKDVRVCKEEYTINVLKTTESSDEDNNQDKIYLEKLELSKGSINFLKQRTSYDVKVAEAVDEIKITASPESEDDRVRIDGALVEKSDSYKKTVDLKSGKNEIKVKVTDEDDNQRTYTLNITRGSSSSNQDDVYLNDLTISKGDLDFSEDDTSYKVDLDEAVSKITIGAEPEDDQYLVTINDKQIKSSDDYEKEISLSKGKNTVKVVVEDEVNDKKRTYTLTINRGKVEDTENTDDSSSVKSGWVETSEGWKYNDENGEVLKNSWLFDKQANVYCYLDENGLRKTGWFKDKEKWYLLDNRGAMLTGWQEVDGKKYYLDSQSGAMKTGWYKEVVTQNNTTDSNGGTSANTETIENWYYLNSDGSMKTDWFNEDGKWYFLNTNGVMQKGWLISSTLKYYLNSDGSMATGTKTIDGKVYKFNINGVLIN
;
A
#
# COMPACT_ATOMS: atom_id res chain seq x y z
N MET A 1 -12.07 -14.37 71.95
CA MET A 1 -12.46 -13.68 70.69
C MET A 1 -12.66 -12.21 71.01
N ASN A 2 -12.15 -11.29 70.19
CA ASN A 2 -12.04 -9.86 70.54
C ASN A 2 -12.79 -8.97 69.54
N LYS A 3 -13.64 -8.07 70.07
CA LYS A 3 -13.77 -6.63 69.77
C LYS A 3 -14.09 -6.20 68.31
N ASN A 4 -15.16 -5.44 68.05
CA ASN A 4 -15.37 -3.99 68.31
C ASN A 4 -14.46 -3.09 67.44
N LEU A 5 -14.88 -1.95 66.86
CA LEU A 5 -16.14 -1.19 66.96
C LEU A 5 -16.42 -0.34 65.69
N LYS A 6 -17.57 0.36 65.70
CA LYS A 6 -18.15 1.24 64.66
C LYS A 6 -17.44 2.61 64.47
N ARG A 7 -17.80 3.27 63.35
CA ARG A 7 -17.93 4.74 63.08
C ARG A 7 -16.73 5.58 62.60
N ILE A 8 -16.80 5.94 61.31
CA ILE A 8 -16.91 7.31 60.73
C ILE A 8 -16.36 8.48 61.57
N ILE A 9 -15.29 9.13 61.06
CA ILE A 9 -15.01 10.59 61.03
C ILE A 9 -13.73 10.82 60.18
N ALA A 10 -13.35 12.02 59.71
CA ALA A 10 -14.00 12.95 58.75
C ALA A 10 -13.14 14.26 58.66
N LEU A 11 -13.05 14.87 57.45
CA LEU A 11 -12.14 15.99 57.09
C LEU A 11 -10.63 15.60 57.14
N THR A 12 -9.69 16.24 56.41
CA THR A 12 -9.67 17.50 55.60
C THR A 12 -9.05 17.34 54.19
N LEU A 13 -9.27 18.36 53.35
CA LEU A 13 -8.56 18.84 52.13
C LEU A 13 -7.10 18.35 51.91
N ILE A 14 -6.60 18.22 50.66
CA ILE A 14 -6.35 19.29 49.66
C ILE A 14 -6.60 18.83 48.19
N LEU A 15 -6.89 19.77 47.27
CA LEU A 15 -7.03 19.58 45.80
C LEU A 15 -5.65 19.25 45.15
N SER A 16 -5.49 18.64 43.97
CA SER A 16 -6.24 18.65 42.70
C SER A 16 -5.76 17.50 41.79
N GLY A 17 -6.51 16.97 40.81
CA GLY A 17 -7.90 17.21 40.41
C GLY A 17 -8.27 16.51 39.10
N TYR A 18 -9.57 16.20 38.92
CA TYR A 18 -10.25 15.67 37.72
C TYR A 18 -9.93 14.24 37.19
N GLU A 19 -10.77 13.28 37.61
CA GLU A 19 -11.60 12.49 36.67
C GLU A 19 -13.03 13.14 36.62
N ALA A 20 -14.03 12.74 35.82
CA ALA A 20 -14.92 11.56 36.00
C ALA A 20 -16.27 11.84 35.25
N VAL A 21 -17.25 10.95 34.95
CA VAL A 21 -17.40 9.47 34.87
C VAL A 21 -18.75 9.14 34.17
N SER A 22 -18.80 8.14 33.28
CA SER A 22 -20.01 7.41 32.74
C SER A 22 -21.11 8.21 31.98
N ALA A 23 -21.78 7.75 30.92
CA ALA A 23 -22.31 6.43 30.48
C ALA A 23 -23.67 5.99 31.10
N ILE A 24 -24.65 5.65 30.24
CA ILE A 24 -25.81 4.75 30.46
C ILE A 24 -26.51 4.49 29.09
N VAL A 25 -27.00 3.25 28.87
CA VAL A 25 -27.64 2.70 27.65
C VAL A 25 -28.67 1.65 28.15
N PRO A 26 -29.95 1.58 27.67
CA PRO A 26 -30.32 0.81 26.46
C PRO A 26 -31.58 1.32 25.67
N GLY A 27 -31.88 0.72 24.49
CA GLY A 27 -33.01 1.18 23.63
C GLY A 27 -33.64 0.20 22.61
N GLY A 28 -32.88 -0.64 21.89
CA GLY A 28 -33.40 -1.83 21.15
C GLY A 28 -33.77 -1.72 19.65
N ASN A 29 -33.36 -2.77 18.92
CA ASN A 29 -33.72 -3.23 17.56
C ASN A 29 -33.01 -2.56 16.35
N LEU A 30 -32.21 -3.26 15.53
CA LEU A 30 -32.47 -4.41 14.61
C LEU A 30 -33.40 -4.03 13.44
N ASP A 31 -33.11 -4.32 12.16
CA ASP A 31 -31.93 -4.95 11.49
C ASP A 31 -32.02 -4.60 9.96
N ILE A 32 -31.36 -5.12 8.91
CA ILE A 32 -30.44 -6.22 8.50
C ILE A 32 -29.76 -5.71 7.19
N THR A 33 -28.62 -6.16 6.62
CA THR A 33 -27.51 -7.09 6.98
C THR A 33 -26.32 -6.84 6.03
N THR A 34 -25.08 -6.83 6.53
CA THR A 34 -23.88 -7.35 5.81
C THR A 34 -22.99 -8.09 6.82
N LYS A 35 -22.34 -9.18 6.39
CA LYS A 35 -21.68 -10.14 7.29
C LYS A 35 -20.26 -9.68 7.65
N THR A 36 -20.12 -8.92 8.73
CA THR A 36 -18.80 -8.69 9.36
C THR A 36 -18.25 -10.00 9.90
N VAL A 37 -17.09 -10.43 9.39
CA VAL A 37 -16.31 -11.50 10.00
C VAL A 37 -15.60 -10.90 11.21
N TYR A 38 -15.83 -11.47 12.39
CA TYR A 38 -15.16 -11.04 13.61
C TYR A 38 -13.68 -11.42 13.55
N ALA A 39 -12.79 -10.43 13.65
CA ALA A 39 -11.48 -10.69 14.23
C ALA A 39 -11.70 -11.13 15.68
N ALA A 40 -11.02 -12.19 16.12
CA ALA A 40 -11.08 -12.63 17.50
C ALA A 40 -10.53 -11.51 18.39
N SER A 41 -11.33 -11.02 19.34
CA SER A 41 -10.86 -10.09 20.35
C SER A 41 -9.99 -10.85 21.34
N TYR A 42 -8.67 -10.61 21.31
CA TYR A 42 -7.77 -11.08 22.36
C TYR A 42 -8.33 -10.68 23.73
N ASN A 43 -8.52 -11.69 24.58
CA ASN A 43 -9.20 -11.59 25.86
C ASN A 43 -8.27 -12.23 26.91
N PRO A 44 -7.24 -11.50 27.36
CA PRO A 44 -6.19 -12.04 28.22
C PRO A 44 -6.76 -12.65 29.50
N SER A 45 -6.02 -13.61 30.06
CA SER A 45 -6.20 -14.04 31.44
C SER A 45 -5.75 -12.93 32.42
N ASP A 46 -6.15 -13.03 33.69
CA ASP A 46 -5.80 -12.05 34.74
C ASP A 46 -4.28 -11.80 34.86
N GLU A 47 -3.48 -12.79 34.46
CA GLU A 47 -2.02 -12.83 34.53
C GLU A 47 -1.28 -12.42 33.24
N GLU A 48 -2.02 -12.27 32.14
CA GLU A 48 -1.52 -11.82 30.84
C GLU A 48 -1.60 -10.30 30.67
N LEU A 49 -0.80 -9.74 29.77
CA LEU A 49 -0.77 -8.32 29.44
C LEU A 49 -2.08 -7.87 28.76
N LYS A 50 -2.82 -6.98 29.43
CA LYS A 50 -3.88 -6.16 28.81
C LYS A 50 -3.29 -5.07 27.92
N THR A 51 -2.14 -4.53 28.30
CA THR A 51 -1.51 -3.39 27.62
C THR A 51 0.00 -3.57 27.48
N LEU A 52 0.50 -3.18 26.30
CA LEU A 52 1.91 -3.06 25.97
C LEU A 52 2.06 -1.85 25.04
N VAL A 53 2.78 -0.84 25.51
CA VAL A 53 3.07 0.39 24.75
C VAL A 53 4.56 0.67 24.85
N ILE A 54 5.22 0.67 23.70
CA ILE A 54 6.66 0.87 23.58
C ILE A 54 6.90 2.23 22.92
N LYS A 55 7.83 3.01 23.47
CA LYS A 55 8.20 4.32 22.96
C LYS A 55 9.72 4.46 22.81
N SER A 56 10.17 5.34 21.92
CA SER A 56 11.55 5.85 21.93
C SER A 56 11.85 6.56 23.27
N THR A 57 13.12 6.82 23.56
CA THR A 57 13.49 7.70 24.67
C THR A 57 12.88 9.10 24.53
N ASP A 58 12.72 9.55 23.29
CA ASP A 58 12.31 10.90 22.89
C ASP A 58 10.78 11.08 22.91
N GLY A 59 10.03 9.98 22.80
CA GLY A 59 8.61 9.90 23.14
C GLY A 59 7.68 9.37 22.05
N ASP A 60 8.18 9.12 20.85
CA ASP A 60 7.43 8.52 19.74
C ASP A 60 6.93 7.12 20.09
N THR A 61 5.76 6.74 19.58
CA THR A 61 5.17 5.42 19.84
C THR A 61 5.57 4.44 18.75
N LEU A 62 6.17 3.32 19.15
CA LEU A 62 6.67 2.31 18.23
C LEU A 62 5.65 1.18 18.09
N ASN A 63 5.30 0.82 16.86
CA ASN A 63 4.33 -0.23 16.59
C ASN A 63 4.91 -1.62 16.89
N LEU A 64 4.09 -2.48 17.52
CA LEU A 64 4.38 -3.92 17.63
C LEU A 64 4.17 -4.58 16.26
N ARG A 65 5.02 -5.54 15.92
CA ARG A 65 4.95 -6.34 14.68
C ARG A 65 5.17 -7.82 14.97
N ASP A 66 4.74 -8.67 14.04
CA ASP A 66 5.07 -10.10 13.99
C ASP A 66 6.49 -10.37 13.45
N GLY A 67 7.13 -9.38 12.82
CA GLY A 67 8.54 -9.41 12.42
C GLY A 67 9.11 -8.00 12.24
N PHE A 68 10.44 -7.83 12.18
CA PHE A 68 11.05 -6.50 11.99
C PHE A 68 10.59 -5.78 10.69
N ASN A 69 10.20 -6.53 9.67
CA ASN A 69 9.59 -6.04 8.44
C ASN A 69 8.11 -6.44 8.30
N GLY A 70 7.53 -7.08 9.31
CA GLY A 70 6.21 -7.68 9.27
C GLY A 70 5.05 -6.70 9.51
N ASP A 71 3.82 -7.22 9.49
CA ASP A 71 2.60 -6.44 9.64
C ASP A 71 2.49 -5.84 11.07
N ASN A 72 1.75 -4.74 11.22
CA ASN A 72 1.51 -4.14 12.55
C ASN A 72 0.48 -4.97 13.31
N VAL A 73 0.89 -5.59 14.43
CA VAL A 73 0.05 -6.48 15.24
C VAL A 73 -0.42 -5.82 16.55
N LYS A 74 -1.28 -6.55 17.27
CA LYS A 74 -1.72 -6.24 18.64
C LYS A 74 -1.34 -7.41 19.54
N LEU A 75 -1.55 -7.27 20.84
CA LEU A 75 -1.35 -8.39 21.77
C LEU A 75 -2.24 -9.59 21.39
N SER A 76 -1.63 -10.76 21.44
CA SER A 76 -2.16 -12.09 21.17
C SER A 76 -1.46 -13.14 22.06
N ASP A 77 -1.97 -14.37 22.00
CA ASP A 77 -1.45 -15.55 22.72
C ASP A 77 0.02 -15.89 22.37
N ASP A 78 0.53 -15.39 21.22
CA ASP A 78 1.85 -15.70 20.67
C ASP A 78 3.02 -15.11 21.48
N LYS A 79 2.75 -14.03 22.24
CA LYS A 79 3.64 -13.39 23.23
C LYS A 79 5.01 -12.87 22.75
N GLU A 80 5.41 -13.11 21.51
CA GLU A 80 6.59 -12.54 20.85
C GLU A 80 6.23 -11.38 19.90
N TYR A 81 7.01 -10.30 19.93
CA TYR A 81 6.79 -9.09 19.13
C TYR A 81 8.10 -8.46 18.68
N TYR A 82 8.03 -7.69 17.60
CA TYR A 82 9.15 -7.03 16.95
C TYR A 82 8.95 -5.51 16.89
N VAL A 83 10.02 -4.76 17.12
CA VAL A 83 10.04 -3.28 17.14
C VAL A 83 11.29 -2.76 16.44
N LYS A 84 11.15 -1.69 15.65
CA LYS A 84 12.27 -0.91 15.10
C LYS A 84 12.45 0.39 15.89
N LEU A 85 13.70 0.83 16.02
CA LEU A 85 14.14 2.07 16.64
C LEU A 85 15.16 2.77 15.73
N THR A 86 15.06 4.08 15.61
CA THR A 86 16.04 4.91 14.88
C THR A 86 17.27 5.14 15.78
N ASP A 87 18.47 5.26 15.21
CA ASP A 87 19.68 5.38 16.05
C ASP A 87 19.82 6.73 16.76
N ASP A 88 19.14 7.76 16.24
CA ASP A 88 18.87 9.05 16.90
C ASP A 88 18.36 8.89 18.35
N SER A 89 17.59 7.83 18.63
CA SER A 89 16.99 7.57 19.95
C SER A 89 17.91 6.70 20.81
N ASP A 90 18.41 7.24 21.93
CA ASP A 90 19.30 6.54 22.88
C ASP A 90 18.76 5.19 23.36
N GLY A 91 17.44 5.02 23.48
CA GLY A 91 16.83 3.75 23.89
C GLY A 91 15.32 3.71 23.76
N ILE A 92 14.66 2.96 24.66
CA ILE A 92 13.20 2.86 24.72
C ILE A 92 12.64 2.98 26.14
N LYS A 93 11.32 3.23 26.20
CA LYS A 93 10.47 3.19 27.39
C LYS A 93 9.36 2.17 27.14
N ILE A 94 9.35 1.07 27.89
CA ILE A 94 8.29 0.04 27.81
C ILE A 94 7.30 0.26 28.96
N ASN A 95 6.03 0.48 28.62
CA ASN A 95 4.92 0.49 29.57
C ASN A 95 4.06 -0.74 29.30
N ALA A 96 3.99 -1.65 30.26
CA ALA A 96 3.26 -2.91 30.15
C ALA A 96 2.50 -3.18 31.46
N ALA A 97 1.23 -3.57 31.35
CA ALA A 97 0.39 -3.89 32.50
C ALA A 97 -0.55 -5.08 32.20
N PRO A 98 -0.73 -6.00 33.16
CA PRO A 98 -1.66 -7.12 33.09
C PRO A 98 -3.13 -6.68 33.23
N GLU A 99 -4.06 -7.62 33.08
CA GLU A 99 -5.49 -7.38 33.31
C GLU A 99 -5.80 -7.13 34.80
N ASP A 100 -5.25 -7.93 35.72
CA ASP A 100 -5.40 -7.72 37.17
C ASP A 100 -4.25 -6.89 37.78
N SER A 101 -4.63 -5.82 38.48
CA SER A 101 -3.75 -4.90 39.20
C SER A 101 -2.86 -5.50 40.30
N ASP A 102 -3.17 -6.69 40.84
CA ASP A 102 -2.32 -7.35 41.84
C ASP A 102 -1.04 -7.97 41.21
N TYR A 103 -1.05 -8.25 39.91
CA TYR A 103 0.11 -8.76 39.18
C TYR A 103 1.12 -7.64 38.88
N ILE A 104 2.42 -7.95 38.98
CA ILE A 104 3.50 -7.01 38.69
C ILE A 104 4.33 -7.45 37.48
N VAL A 105 4.76 -6.47 36.68
CA VAL A 105 5.64 -6.68 35.53
C VAL A 105 7.09 -6.29 35.87
N ARG A 106 8.07 -7.07 35.39
CA ARG A 106 9.48 -6.66 35.31
C ARG A 106 10.04 -6.92 33.92
N ILE A 107 10.94 -6.04 33.49
CA ILE A 107 11.55 -6.05 32.15
C ILE A 107 13.03 -6.42 32.31
N PHE A 108 13.56 -7.25 31.41
CA PHE A 108 14.92 -7.75 31.46
C PHE A 108 15.56 -7.71 30.06
N THR A 109 16.78 -7.20 29.94
CA THR A 109 17.57 -7.22 28.70
C THR A 109 18.40 -8.51 28.53
N SER A 110 18.02 -9.58 29.25
CA SER A 110 18.67 -10.90 29.20
C SER A 110 17.73 -11.98 29.75
N ASP A 111 17.84 -13.17 29.17
CA ASP A 111 17.15 -14.40 29.55
C ASP A 111 17.62 -14.96 30.90
N LYS A 112 18.85 -14.62 31.33
CA LYS A 112 19.56 -15.28 32.43
C LYS A 112 18.80 -15.27 33.76
N SER A 113 18.95 -16.36 34.51
CA SER A 113 18.31 -16.60 35.81
C SER A 113 18.64 -15.55 36.87
N ASP A 114 19.77 -14.85 36.74
CA ASP A 114 20.24 -13.78 37.63
C ASP A 114 20.04 -12.36 37.08
N ALA A 115 19.37 -12.20 35.93
CA ALA A 115 19.14 -10.91 35.28
C ALA A 115 18.39 -9.92 36.20
N THR A 116 18.77 -8.63 36.13
CA THR A 116 18.18 -7.58 36.98
C THR A 116 16.92 -6.99 36.33
N GLY A 117 15.77 -7.17 36.99
CA GLY A 117 14.48 -6.69 36.51
C GLY A 117 14.26 -5.19 36.70
N ILE A 118 14.09 -4.50 35.58
CA ILE A 118 13.72 -3.08 35.40
C ILE A 118 12.19 -2.93 35.59
N LYS A 119 11.69 -1.74 35.98
CA LYS A 119 10.24 -1.48 36.08
C LYS A 119 9.67 -0.90 34.76
N PRO A 120 8.38 -1.13 34.46
CA PRO A 120 7.69 -0.39 33.42
C PRO A 120 7.83 1.13 33.57
N GLY A 121 8.04 1.82 32.46
CA GLY A 121 8.26 3.27 32.38
C GLY A 121 9.69 3.75 32.66
N GLU A 122 10.60 2.88 33.12
CA GLU A 122 12.03 3.21 33.25
C GLU A 122 12.72 3.14 31.87
N GLU A 123 13.80 3.92 31.71
CA GLU A 123 14.55 4.02 30.45
C GLU A 123 15.49 2.83 30.25
N ILE A 124 15.49 2.27 29.04
CA ILE A 124 16.35 1.17 28.62
C ILE A 124 17.20 1.67 27.44
N SER A 125 18.43 2.11 27.73
CA SER A 125 19.41 2.50 26.69
C SER A 125 19.79 1.30 25.82
N LEU A 126 19.81 1.48 24.50
CA LEU A 126 20.10 0.42 23.53
C LEU A 126 21.27 0.79 22.61
N GLY A 127 22.18 -0.16 22.43
CA GLY A 127 23.18 -0.12 21.37
C GLY A 127 22.56 -0.36 19.99
N LYS A 128 23.33 -0.15 18.92
CA LYS A 128 22.92 -0.50 17.55
C LYS A 128 22.78 -2.02 17.39
N GLY A 129 21.98 -2.44 16.41
CA GLY A 129 21.68 -3.85 16.15
C GLY A 129 20.50 -4.38 16.96
N ASN A 130 20.45 -5.69 17.19
CA ASN A 130 19.34 -6.38 17.85
C ASN A 130 19.55 -6.48 19.37
N THR A 131 18.50 -6.14 20.14
CA THR A 131 18.38 -6.47 21.57
C THR A 131 17.05 -7.16 21.82
N THR A 132 17.08 -8.38 22.39
CA THR A 132 15.88 -9.08 22.86
C THR A 132 15.60 -8.72 24.31
N ILE A 133 14.34 -8.40 24.61
CA ILE A 133 13.87 -7.91 25.90
C ILE A 133 12.72 -8.78 26.39
N TYR A 134 12.85 -9.30 27.61
CA TYR A 134 11.88 -10.19 28.24
C TYR A 134 11.01 -9.40 29.22
N ILE A 135 9.69 -9.46 29.06
CA ILE A 135 8.72 -8.85 29.95
C ILE A 135 8.03 -9.98 30.74
N ARG A 136 8.27 -10.05 32.05
CA ARG A 136 7.77 -11.13 32.92
C ARG A 136 6.71 -10.61 33.88
N ALA A 137 5.56 -11.28 33.93
CA ALA A 137 4.49 -11.05 34.91
C ALA A 137 4.67 -11.97 36.13
N TYR A 138 4.44 -11.44 37.34
CA TYR A 138 4.46 -12.21 38.59
C TYR A 138 3.23 -11.88 39.42
N ALA A 139 2.61 -12.89 40.02
CA ALA A 139 1.39 -12.74 40.84
C ALA A 139 1.55 -11.84 42.09
N SER A 140 2.78 -11.48 42.49
CA SER A 140 3.03 -10.38 43.43
C SER A 140 4.50 -9.96 43.47
N LEU A 141 4.77 -8.81 44.12
CA LEU A 141 6.13 -8.41 44.50
C LEU A 141 6.81 -9.38 45.49
N SER A 142 6.04 -10.18 46.23
CA SER A 142 6.59 -11.25 47.07
C SER A 142 7.12 -12.40 46.22
N ASP A 143 6.42 -12.76 45.13
CA ASP A 143 6.78 -13.90 44.29
C ASP A 143 7.95 -13.60 43.35
N TYR A 144 8.07 -12.36 42.85
CA TYR A 144 9.29 -11.89 42.19
C TYR A 144 10.52 -11.99 43.11
N ARG A 145 10.39 -11.65 44.40
CA ARG A 145 11.47 -11.81 45.39
C ARG A 145 11.81 -13.28 45.62
N LYS A 146 10.82 -14.16 45.78
CA LYS A 146 11.06 -15.62 45.88
C LYS A 146 11.77 -16.17 44.63
N ALA A 147 11.40 -15.71 43.44
CA ALA A 147 12.05 -16.10 42.19
C ALA A 147 13.54 -15.67 42.18
N LYS A 148 13.81 -14.40 42.49
CA LYS A 148 15.18 -13.84 42.50
C LYS A 148 16.06 -14.36 43.65
N ASP A 149 15.56 -14.31 44.87
CA ASP A 149 16.37 -14.41 46.09
C ASP A 149 16.41 -15.85 46.63
N ASP A 150 15.27 -16.55 46.67
CA ASP A 150 15.17 -17.94 47.16
C ASP A 150 15.51 -18.97 46.07
N LYS A 151 14.87 -18.86 44.89
CA LYS A 151 15.03 -19.79 43.77
C LYS A 151 16.24 -19.48 42.89
N LYS A 152 16.73 -18.24 42.92
CA LYS A 152 17.83 -17.72 42.07
C LYS A 152 17.58 -17.88 40.57
N ASP A 153 16.31 -17.80 40.18
CA ASP A 153 15.88 -17.82 38.79
C ASP A 153 14.68 -16.89 38.57
N VAL A 154 14.96 -15.71 38.01
CA VAL A 154 13.93 -14.71 37.68
C VAL A 154 12.97 -15.16 36.58
N ARG A 155 13.30 -16.21 35.79
CA ARG A 155 12.39 -16.81 34.80
C ARG A 155 11.19 -17.52 35.44
N VAL A 156 11.24 -17.79 36.75
CA VAL A 156 10.13 -18.41 37.49
C VAL A 156 9.03 -17.36 37.76
N CYS A 157 8.33 -17.03 36.68
CA CYS A 157 7.27 -16.04 36.56
C CYS A 157 5.91 -16.73 36.33
N LYS A 158 4.90 -15.97 35.91
CA LYS A 158 3.59 -16.48 35.46
C LYS A 158 3.51 -16.49 33.93
N GLU A 159 3.78 -15.33 33.32
CA GLU A 159 3.83 -15.15 31.87
C GLU A 159 5.11 -14.44 31.47
N GLU A 160 5.66 -14.79 30.31
CA GLU A 160 6.84 -14.17 29.69
C GLU A 160 6.50 -13.75 28.25
N TYR A 161 6.86 -12.53 27.91
CA TYR A 161 6.70 -11.93 26.58
C TYR A 161 8.07 -11.52 26.05
N THR A 162 8.31 -11.69 24.76
CA THR A 162 9.61 -11.43 24.11
C THR A 162 9.47 -10.27 23.14
N ILE A 163 10.22 -9.19 23.36
CA ILE A 163 10.30 -8.05 22.43
C ILE A 163 11.68 -8.04 21.78
N ASN A 164 11.73 -8.29 20.48
CA ASN A 164 12.93 -8.11 19.68
C ASN A 164 12.99 -6.67 19.20
N VAL A 165 14.03 -5.93 19.55
CA VAL A 165 14.22 -4.51 19.21
C VAL A 165 15.45 -4.34 18.32
N LEU A 166 15.26 -3.76 17.14
CA LEU A 166 16.33 -3.45 16.17
C LEU A 166 16.57 -1.94 16.16
N LYS A 167 17.78 -1.49 16.55
CA LYS A 167 18.21 -0.09 16.47
C LYS A 167 19.12 0.14 15.25
N THR A 168 18.66 0.94 14.29
CA THR A 168 19.28 1.15 12.96
C THR A 168 19.52 2.62 12.65
N THR A 169 20.55 2.90 11.82
CA THR A 169 20.89 4.25 11.32
C THR A 169 19.79 4.92 10.50
N GLU A 170 18.85 4.14 9.97
CA GLU A 170 17.66 4.69 9.31
C GLU A 170 16.66 5.24 10.33
N SER A 171 16.61 6.57 10.42
CA SER A 171 15.31 7.24 10.54
C SER A 171 14.46 6.92 9.32
N SER A 172 13.14 6.83 9.50
CA SER A 172 12.23 6.06 8.63
C SER A 172 12.22 6.44 7.14
N ASP A 173 13.04 5.74 6.34
CA ASP A 173 12.89 5.42 4.92
C ASP A 173 13.91 4.31 4.56
N GLU A 174 13.80 3.67 3.39
CA GLU A 174 14.66 2.53 3.03
C GLU A 174 16.06 2.96 2.55
N ASP A 175 17.12 2.64 3.29
CA ASP A 175 18.47 2.93 2.81
C ASP A 175 18.85 2.01 1.64
N ASN A 176 19.19 2.63 0.51
CA ASN A 176 19.50 1.95 -0.74
C ASN A 176 21.00 1.67 -0.91
N ASN A 177 21.82 1.98 0.11
CA ASN A 177 23.24 1.68 0.13
C ASN A 177 23.50 0.19 0.51
N GLN A 178 23.67 -0.66 -0.51
CA GLN A 178 23.82 -2.12 -0.37
C GLN A 178 25.30 -2.53 -0.30
N ASP A 179 25.74 -3.16 0.80
CA ASP A 179 27.15 -3.53 1.00
C ASP A 179 27.63 -4.64 0.06
N LYS A 180 28.95 -4.83 -0.01
CA LYS A 180 29.60 -5.77 -0.95
C LYS A 180 29.58 -7.25 -0.51
N ILE A 181 28.64 -7.59 0.37
CA ILE A 181 28.23 -8.96 0.71
C ILE A 181 27.18 -9.46 -0.30
N TYR A 182 27.11 -10.77 -0.53
CA TYR A 182 26.23 -11.38 -1.54
C TYR A 182 25.72 -12.76 -1.11
N LEU A 183 24.61 -13.20 -1.73
CA LEU A 183 24.28 -14.62 -1.80
C LEU A 183 25.07 -15.28 -2.95
N GLU A 184 25.48 -16.54 -2.76
CA GLU A 184 25.93 -17.42 -3.85
C GLU A 184 24.75 -17.80 -4.75
N LYS A 185 23.57 -18.01 -4.15
CA LYS A 185 22.40 -18.64 -4.80
C LYS A 185 21.10 -18.08 -4.24
N LEU A 186 20.14 -17.79 -5.12
CA LEU A 186 18.74 -17.51 -4.78
C LEU A 186 17.84 -18.26 -5.76
N GLU A 187 16.96 -19.12 -5.25
CA GLU A 187 16.10 -20.03 -6.04
C GLU A 187 14.69 -20.14 -5.44
N LEU A 188 13.72 -20.49 -6.28
CA LEU A 188 12.30 -20.61 -5.94
C LEU A 188 11.76 -21.99 -6.35
N SER A 189 10.73 -22.49 -5.66
CA SER A 189 10.03 -23.73 -6.03
C SER A 189 8.89 -23.54 -7.05
N LYS A 190 8.48 -22.29 -7.27
CA LYS A 190 7.41 -21.87 -8.20
C LYS A 190 7.71 -20.44 -8.68
N GLY A 191 7.53 -20.20 -9.98
CA GLY A 191 8.09 -19.02 -10.65
C GLY A 191 9.62 -19.09 -10.76
N SER A 192 10.19 -18.33 -11.70
CA SER A 192 11.61 -18.39 -12.06
C SER A 192 12.34 -17.09 -11.72
N ILE A 193 13.61 -17.20 -11.31
CA ILE A 193 14.52 -16.05 -11.15
C ILE A 193 15.90 -16.37 -11.70
N ASN A 194 16.37 -15.56 -12.65
CA ASN A 194 17.77 -15.56 -13.07
C ASN A 194 18.57 -14.73 -12.05
N PHE A 195 19.08 -15.40 -11.00
CA PHE A 195 19.79 -14.76 -9.91
C PHE A 195 21.13 -14.17 -10.37
N LEU A 196 21.28 -12.86 -10.22
CA LEU A 196 22.53 -12.13 -10.44
C LEU A 196 22.90 -11.46 -9.13
N LYS A 197 24.03 -11.80 -8.53
CA LYS A 197 24.30 -11.41 -7.13
C LYS A 197 24.28 -9.91 -6.83
N GLN A 198 24.53 -9.05 -7.83
CA GLN A 198 24.42 -7.59 -7.70
C GLN A 198 22.98 -7.05 -7.82
N ARG A 199 22.05 -7.79 -8.46
CA ARG A 199 20.64 -7.40 -8.65
C ARG A 199 19.87 -7.67 -7.36
N THR A 200 19.29 -6.63 -6.77
CA THR A 200 18.60 -6.65 -5.47
C THR A 200 17.07 -6.64 -5.55
N SER A 201 16.47 -6.67 -6.74
CA SER A 201 15.01 -6.75 -6.90
C SER A 201 14.61 -7.66 -8.05
N TYR A 202 13.65 -8.56 -7.80
CA TYR A 202 13.11 -9.54 -8.75
C TYR A 202 11.59 -9.52 -8.71
N ASP A 203 10.97 -9.19 -9.83
CA ASP A 203 9.53 -9.41 -10.02
C ASP A 203 9.28 -10.86 -10.44
N VAL A 204 8.37 -11.52 -9.74
CA VAL A 204 8.03 -12.93 -9.93
C VAL A 204 6.52 -13.06 -10.06
N LYS A 205 6.04 -13.94 -10.92
CA LYS A 205 4.63 -14.32 -11.00
C LYS A 205 4.47 -15.77 -10.60
N VAL A 206 3.36 -16.08 -9.93
CA VAL A 206 2.91 -17.46 -9.68
C VAL A 206 1.39 -17.54 -9.88
N ALA A 207 0.89 -18.68 -10.36
CA ALA A 207 -0.53 -18.90 -10.56
C ALA A 207 -1.36 -18.67 -9.27
N GLU A 208 -2.64 -18.34 -9.40
CA GLU A 208 -3.51 -18.02 -8.26
C GLU A 208 -3.62 -19.18 -7.25
N ALA A 209 -3.50 -20.42 -7.73
CA ALA A 209 -3.48 -21.64 -6.92
C ALA A 209 -2.20 -21.86 -6.08
N VAL A 210 -1.14 -21.06 -6.30
CA VAL A 210 0.11 -21.14 -5.51
C VAL A 210 -0.05 -20.30 -4.25
N ASP A 211 -0.52 -20.93 -3.17
CA ASP A 211 -0.70 -20.31 -1.85
C ASP A 211 0.56 -20.30 -0.98
N GLU A 212 1.53 -21.19 -1.23
CA GLU A 212 2.86 -21.15 -0.62
C GLU A 212 3.99 -21.16 -1.67
N ILE A 213 5.14 -20.59 -1.33
CA ILE A 213 6.38 -20.66 -2.13
C ILE A 213 7.58 -20.99 -1.26
N LYS A 214 8.43 -21.92 -1.73
CA LYS A 214 9.69 -22.27 -1.06
C LYS A 214 10.86 -21.57 -1.72
N ILE A 215 11.58 -20.80 -0.92
CA ILE A 215 12.72 -19.98 -1.32
C ILE A 215 13.98 -20.65 -0.77
N THR A 216 15.04 -20.73 -1.59
CA THR A 216 16.38 -21.19 -1.20
C THR A 216 17.37 -20.04 -1.37
N ALA A 217 18.16 -19.70 -0.35
CA ALA A 217 19.03 -18.53 -0.35
C ALA A 217 20.41 -18.83 0.29
N SER A 218 21.37 -19.37 -0.46
CA SER A 218 22.69 -19.71 0.07
C SER A 218 23.64 -18.49 0.06
N PRO A 219 24.38 -18.21 1.16
CA PRO A 219 25.40 -17.16 1.21
C PRO A 219 26.69 -17.51 0.45
N GLU A 220 27.59 -16.54 0.26
CA GLU A 220 28.96 -16.81 -0.24
C GLU A 220 29.92 -17.36 0.84
N SER A 221 29.62 -17.18 2.14
CA SER A 221 30.32 -17.84 3.27
C SER A 221 29.36 -18.61 4.17
N GLU A 222 29.77 -19.77 4.71
CA GLU A 222 28.95 -20.55 5.65
C GLU A 222 28.73 -19.84 7.00
N ASP A 223 29.58 -18.87 7.33
CA ASP A 223 29.49 -18.04 8.54
C ASP A 223 28.50 -16.86 8.38
N ASP A 224 28.04 -16.56 7.15
CA ASP A 224 27.07 -15.49 6.89
C ASP A 224 25.65 -15.89 7.33
N ARG A 225 24.94 -14.95 7.96
CA ARG A 225 23.57 -15.12 8.44
C ARG A 225 22.59 -14.75 7.33
N VAL A 226 21.84 -15.72 6.81
CA VAL A 226 20.75 -15.46 5.85
C VAL A 226 19.38 -15.47 6.53
N ARG A 227 18.53 -14.51 6.16
CA ARG A 227 17.11 -14.46 6.53
C ARG A 227 16.24 -14.40 5.29
N ILE A 228 15.22 -15.24 5.23
CA ILE A 228 14.14 -15.14 4.23
C ILE A 228 12.91 -14.64 4.97
N ASP A 229 12.39 -13.48 4.58
CA ASP A 229 11.16 -12.92 5.18
C ASP A 229 11.23 -12.92 6.72
N GLY A 230 12.24 -12.19 7.25
CA GLY A 230 12.52 -12.05 8.68
C GLY A 230 13.15 -13.27 9.37
N ALA A 231 12.75 -14.49 9.02
CA ALA A 231 13.18 -15.72 9.69
C ALA A 231 14.58 -16.16 9.24
N LEU A 232 15.39 -16.62 10.21
CA LEU A 232 16.73 -17.17 9.98
C LEU A 232 16.65 -18.51 9.25
N VAL A 233 17.55 -18.74 8.30
CA VAL A 233 17.74 -20.03 7.62
C VAL A 233 19.22 -20.41 7.60
N GLU A 234 19.50 -21.70 7.72
CA GLU A 234 20.84 -22.24 7.98
C GLU A 234 21.18 -23.43 7.08
N LYS A 235 22.46 -23.81 7.06
CA LYS A 235 22.95 -25.02 6.39
C LYS A 235 22.22 -26.31 6.83
N SER A 236 21.61 -26.32 8.03
CA SER A 236 20.81 -27.41 8.58
C SER A 236 19.47 -27.62 7.84
N ASP A 237 18.82 -26.56 7.36
CA ASP A 237 17.62 -26.59 6.51
C ASP A 237 17.93 -26.46 5.00
N SER A 238 19.22 -26.35 4.65
CA SER A 238 19.75 -26.05 3.32
C SER A 238 19.47 -24.62 2.83
N TYR A 239 19.39 -23.67 3.77
CA TYR A 239 19.04 -22.25 3.58
C TYR A 239 17.67 -22.04 2.92
N LYS A 240 16.61 -22.65 3.47
CA LYS A 240 15.26 -22.73 2.88
C LYS A 240 14.13 -22.32 3.83
N LYS A 241 13.21 -21.50 3.32
CA LYS A 241 11.94 -21.15 3.97
C LYS A 241 10.78 -21.33 3.00
N THR A 242 9.65 -21.88 3.47
CA THR A 242 8.34 -21.75 2.82
C THR A 242 7.66 -20.48 3.34
N VAL A 243 7.11 -19.67 2.43
CA VAL A 243 6.40 -18.43 2.75
C VAL A 243 5.00 -18.47 2.12
N ASP A 244 3.98 -18.12 2.90
CA ASP A 244 2.59 -18.02 2.45
C ASP A 244 2.38 -16.75 1.60
N LEU A 245 1.59 -16.87 0.54
CA LEU A 245 1.32 -15.79 -0.41
C LEU A 245 -0.15 -15.33 -0.33
N LYS A 246 -0.35 -14.05 -0.03
CA LYS A 246 -1.65 -13.36 -0.15
C LYS A 246 -1.97 -13.18 -1.65
N SER A 247 -3.24 -13.17 -2.04
CA SER A 247 -3.61 -12.92 -3.45
C SER A 247 -3.26 -11.49 -3.86
N GLY A 248 -2.76 -11.30 -5.08
CA GLY A 248 -2.17 -10.04 -5.55
C GLY A 248 -0.67 -9.95 -5.30
N LYS A 249 -0.16 -8.75 -4.98
CA LYS A 249 1.27 -8.52 -4.75
C LYS A 249 1.70 -8.91 -3.33
N ASN A 250 2.80 -9.66 -3.24
CA ASN A 250 3.55 -9.95 -2.03
C ASN A 250 4.96 -9.39 -2.17
N GLU A 251 5.53 -8.85 -1.10
CA GLU A 251 6.91 -8.41 -1.05
C GLU A 251 7.66 -9.28 -0.04
N ILE A 252 8.65 -10.05 -0.51
CA ILE A 252 9.45 -10.94 0.34
C ILE A 252 10.91 -10.47 0.31
N LYS A 253 11.41 -10.06 1.47
CA LYS A 253 12.79 -9.57 1.61
C LYS A 253 13.72 -10.67 2.13
N VAL A 254 14.71 -11.03 1.31
CA VAL A 254 15.77 -11.99 1.63
C VAL A 254 17.05 -11.21 1.93
N LYS A 255 17.66 -11.40 3.10
CA LYS A 255 18.77 -10.59 3.61
C LYS A 255 19.94 -11.47 4.02
N VAL A 256 21.15 -11.10 3.59
CA VAL A 256 22.43 -11.72 4.01
C VAL A 256 23.20 -10.73 4.89
N THR A 257 23.94 -11.23 5.88
CA THR A 257 24.69 -10.41 6.85
C THR A 257 25.90 -11.17 7.41
N ASP A 258 27.11 -10.60 7.29
CA ASP A 258 28.36 -11.22 7.74
C ASP A 258 28.66 -10.98 9.23
N GLU A 259 29.91 -11.22 9.66
CA GLU A 259 30.39 -10.97 11.03
C GLU A 259 30.71 -9.49 11.35
N ASP A 260 30.96 -8.67 10.33
CA ASP A 260 31.21 -7.22 10.44
C ASP A 260 29.89 -6.40 10.38
N ASP A 261 28.74 -7.08 10.38
CA ASP A 261 27.38 -6.55 10.17
C ASP A 261 27.17 -5.84 8.80
N ASN A 262 27.99 -6.11 7.77
CA ASN A 262 27.71 -5.64 6.38
C ASN A 262 26.47 -6.35 5.83
N GLN A 263 25.63 -5.63 5.08
CA GLN A 263 24.27 -6.09 4.73
C GLN A 263 23.89 -5.92 3.26
N ARG A 264 23.27 -6.96 2.69
CA ARG A 264 22.57 -6.90 1.39
C ARG A 264 21.18 -7.51 1.49
N THR A 265 20.20 -6.84 0.90
CA THR A 265 18.80 -7.29 0.81
C THR A 265 18.40 -7.48 -0.64
N TYR A 266 17.71 -8.58 -0.90
CA TYR A 266 17.12 -8.97 -2.18
C TYR A 266 15.60 -9.01 -2.01
N THR A 267 14.88 -8.16 -2.73
CA THR A 267 13.42 -8.08 -2.69
C THR A 267 12.80 -8.91 -3.81
N LEU A 268 11.94 -9.86 -3.44
CA LEU A 268 11.13 -10.68 -4.33
C LEU A 268 9.70 -10.10 -4.36
N ASN A 269 9.32 -9.46 -5.46
CA ASN A 269 7.99 -8.93 -5.69
C ASN A 269 7.10 -10.03 -6.30
N ILE A 270 6.55 -10.91 -5.47
CA ILE A 270 5.82 -12.11 -5.91
C ILE A 270 4.34 -11.80 -6.08
N THR A 271 3.91 -11.71 -7.34
CA THR A 271 2.50 -11.51 -7.70
C THR A 271 1.81 -12.86 -7.82
N ARG A 272 1.00 -13.22 -6.81
CA ARG A 272 0.17 -14.44 -6.79
C ARG A 272 -1.17 -14.14 -7.45
N GLY A 273 -1.43 -14.81 -8.57
CA GLY A 273 -2.61 -14.55 -9.39
C GLY A 273 -2.56 -13.21 -10.13
N SER A 274 -3.30 -13.11 -11.22
CA SER A 274 -3.18 -11.96 -12.13
C SER A 274 -3.72 -10.66 -11.52
N SER A 275 -2.80 -9.78 -11.13
CA SER A 275 -3.09 -8.34 -10.99
C SER A 275 -3.36 -7.73 -12.38
N SER A 276 -4.57 -7.97 -12.89
CA SER A 276 -5.12 -7.48 -14.17
C SER A 276 -4.18 -7.62 -15.38
N SER A 277 -4.11 -8.82 -15.94
CA SER A 277 -3.73 -9.04 -17.34
C SER A 277 -4.68 -10.05 -17.97
N ASN A 278 -5.30 -9.69 -19.10
CA ASN A 278 -6.17 -10.58 -19.88
C ASN A 278 -5.31 -11.68 -20.51
N GLN A 279 -5.09 -12.75 -19.77
CA GLN A 279 -4.23 -13.89 -20.09
C GLN A 279 -4.89 -15.11 -19.47
N ASP A 280 -5.47 -15.94 -20.32
CA ASP A 280 -6.36 -17.02 -19.89
C ASP A 280 -5.58 -18.34 -19.67
N ASP A 281 -6.28 -19.38 -19.21
CA ASP A 281 -5.77 -20.74 -19.07
C ASP A 281 -5.76 -21.46 -20.44
N VAL A 282 -4.81 -21.01 -21.27
CA VAL A 282 -4.39 -21.55 -22.56
C VAL A 282 -2.86 -21.34 -22.70
N TYR A 283 -2.09 -22.35 -23.08
CA TYR A 283 -0.63 -22.40 -22.93
C TYR A 283 0.12 -22.94 -24.16
N LEU A 284 1.44 -22.68 -24.20
CA LEU A 284 2.39 -23.39 -25.07
C LEU A 284 3.03 -24.54 -24.30
N ASN A 285 3.21 -25.70 -24.95
CA ASN A 285 4.06 -26.81 -24.49
C ASN A 285 5.55 -26.42 -24.52
N ASP A 286 5.98 -25.68 -25.55
CA ASP A 286 7.37 -25.25 -25.71
C ASP A 286 7.47 -23.92 -26.49
N LEU A 287 8.52 -23.14 -26.19
CA LEU A 287 8.87 -21.89 -26.87
C LEU A 287 10.39 -21.84 -27.07
N THR A 288 10.85 -22.10 -28.28
CA THR A 288 12.28 -22.27 -28.59
C THR A 288 12.82 -21.14 -29.45
N ILE A 289 14.14 -20.94 -29.42
CA ILE A 289 14.86 -20.03 -30.32
C ILE A 289 16.06 -20.75 -30.95
N SER A 290 16.28 -20.56 -32.25
CA SER A 290 17.37 -21.28 -32.93
C SER A 290 18.77 -20.70 -32.68
N LYS A 291 18.90 -19.56 -31.98
CA LYS A 291 20.16 -18.94 -31.50
C LYS A 291 19.91 -18.18 -30.20
N GLY A 292 20.85 -18.26 -29.27
CA GLY A 292 20.72 -17.75 -27.90
C GLY A 292 20.05 -18.76 -26.98
N ASP A 293 20.10 -18.47 -25.68
CA ASP A 293 19.48 -19.29 -24.65
C ASP A 293 18.14 -18.67 -24.22
N LEU A 294 17.10 -19.49 -24.12
CA LEU A 294 15.79 -19.15 -23.57
C LEU A 294 15.33 -20.35 -22.73
N ASP A 295 15.12 -20.12 -21.44
CA ASP A 295 14.58 -21.10 -20.50
C ASP A 295 13.06 -20.87 -20.42
N PHE A 296 12.27 -21.81 -20.95
CA PHE A 296 10.83 -21.62 -21.14
C PHE A 296 10.03 -22.08 -19.90
N SER A 297 8.99 -21.32 -19.57
CA SER A 297 8.00 -21.69 -18.55
C SER A 297 6.60 -21.28 -19.00
N GLU A 298 5.63 -22.19 -18.93
CA GLU A 298 4.25 -21.99 -19.37
C GLU A 298 3.56 -20.75 -18.73
N ASP A 299 3.93 -20.47 -17.48
CA ASP A 299 3.49 -19.32 -16.66
C ASP A 299 4.13 -17.98 -17.07
N ASP A 300 5.36 -17.98 -17.61
CA ASP A 300 6.13 -16.76 -17.88
C ASP A 300 5.74 -16.15 -19.24
N THR A 301 5.16 -14.95 -19.22
CA THR A 301 4.67 -14.25 -20.42
C THR A 301 5.70 -13.30 -21.06
N SER A 302 6.96 -13.28 -20.59
CA SER A 302 7.98 -12.32 -21.05
C SER A 302 9.41 -12.83 -20.91
N TYR A 303 10.14 -12.90 -22.02
CA TYR A 303 11.53 -13.38 -22.10
C TYR A 303 12.48 -12.28 -22.56
N LYS A 304 13.73 -12.33 -22.11
CA LYS A 304 14.82 -11.48 -22.62
C LYS A 304 15.96 -12.36 -23.11
N VAL A 305 16.37 -12.15 -24.36
CA VAL A 305 17.44 -12.87 -25.04
C VAL A 305 18.46 -11.85 -25.52
N ASP A 306 19.74 -12.05 -25.20
CA ASP A 306 20.82 -11.20 -25.69
C ASP A 306 21.68 -12.00 -26.68
N LEU A 307 21.88 -11.46 -27.88
CA LEU A 307 22.51 -12.14 -29.02
C LEU A 307 23.72 -11.36 -29.55
N ASP A 308 24.67 -12.08 -30.14
CA ASP A 308 25.79 -11.48 -30.87
C ASP A 308 25.30 -10.59 -32.04
N GLU A 309 26.03 -9.51 -32.32
CA GLU A 309 25.66 -8.54 -33.36
C GLU A 309 25.59 -9.16 -34.77
N ALA A 310 26.30 -10.27 -35.03
CA ALA A 310 26.24 -11.01 -36.28
C ALA A 310 24.90 -11.74 -36.51
N VAL A 311 24.11 -12.01 -35.46
CA VAL A 311 22.85 -12.78 -35.54
C VAL A 311 21.71 -11.91 -36.08
N SER A 312 21.69 -11.72 -37.40
CA SER A 312 20.68 -10.92 -38.11
C SER A 312 19.32 -11.60 -38.28
N LYS A 313 19.20 -12.88 -37.91
CA LYS A 313 17.99 -13.69 -38.00
C LYS A 313 17.98 -14.78 -36.92
N ILE A 314 16.79 -15.17 -36.48
CA ILE A 314 16.54 -16.38 -35.69
C ILE A 314 15.29 -17.10 -36.19
N THR A 315 15.13 -18.36 -35.82
CA THR A 315 13.84 -19.06 -35.83
C THR A 315 13.27 -19.05 -34.42
N ILE A 316 11.95 -18.96 -34.30
CA ILE A 316 11.21 -19.16 -33.05
C ILE A 316 10.23 -20.31 -33.29
N GLY A 317 10.29 -21.36 -32.47
CA GLY A 317 9.27 -22.41 -32.39
C GLY A 317 8.30 -22.11 -31.25
N ALA A 318 7.02 -22.40 -31.42
CA ALA A 318 6.00 -22.17 -30.40
C ALA A 318 4.90 -23.25 -30.45
N GLU A 319 5.17 -24.41 -29.83
CA GLU A 319 4.26 -25.55 -29.85
C GLU A 319 3.13 -25.36 -28.81
N PRO A 320 1.84 -25.42 -29.19
CA PRO A 320 0.73 -25.28 -28.25
C PRO A 320 0.54 -26.52 -27.36
N GLU A 321 -0.18 -26.38 -26.25
CA GLU A 321 -0.56 -27.54 -25.40
C GLU A 321 -1.56 -28.50 -26.09
N ASP A 322 -2.40 -27.99 -26.99
CA ASP A 322 -3.38 -28.73 -27.79
C ASP A 322 -3.24 -28.38 -29.29
N ASP A 323 -3.35 -29.38 -30.19
CA ASP A 323 -3.15 -29.19 -31.63
C ASP A 323 -4.29 -28.42 -32.35
N GLN A 324 -5.38 -28.15 -31.63
CA GLN A 324 -6.50 -27.34 -32.10
C GLN A 324 -6.30 -25.83 -31.85
N TYR A 325 -5.30 -25.44 -31.05
CA TYR A 325 -5.09 -24.04 -30.67
C TYR A 325 -4.43 -23.20 -31.78
N LEU A 326 -4.93 -21.98 -31.92
CA LEU A 326 -4.44 -20.99 -32.87
C LEU A 326 -3.16 -20.36 -32.32
N VAL A 327 -2.00 -20.71 -32.90
CA VAL A 327 -0.73 -20.04 -32.61
C VAL A 327 -0.41 -18.99 -33.67
N THR A 328 0.00 -17.79 -33.24
CA THR A 328 0.52 -16.73 -34.11
C THR A 328 1.84 -16.17 -33.57
N ILE A 329 2.76 -15.80 -34.46
CA ILE A 329 4.02 -15.12 -34.12
C ILE A 329 4.07 -13.81 -34.91
N ASN A 330 4.19 -12.66 -34.24
CA ASN A 330 4.02 -11.31 -34.80
C ASN A 330 2.83 -11.27 -35.79
N ASP A 331 1.63 -11.48 -35.24
CA ASP A 331 0.32 -11.39 -35.89
C ASP A 331 0.11 -12.30 -37.13
N LYS A 332 1.02 -13.25 -37.37
CA LYS A 332 0.93 -14.24 -38.45
C LYS A 332 0.73 -15.63 -37.86
N GLN A 333 -0.37 -16.29 -38.24
CA GLN A 333 -0.63 -17.70 -37.93
C GLN A 333 0.53 -18.61 -38.39
N ILE A 334 0.85 -19.59 -37.56
CA ILE A 334 1.72 -20.74 -37.81
C ILE A 334 0.95 -22.03 -37.49
N LYS A 335 1.44 -23.19 -37.94
CA LYS A 335 0.74 -24.48 -37.87
C LYS A 335 1.72 -25.64 -37.68
N SER A 336 1.20 -26.80 -37.27
CA SER A 336 1.92 -28.08 -37.25
C SER A 336 2.48 -28.53 -38.60
N SER A 337 2.02 -27.98 -39.73
CA SER A 337 2.62 -28.22 -41.05
C SER A 337 3.92 -27.46 -41.29
N ASP A 338 4.19 -26.44 -40.48
CA ASP A 338 5.41 -25.63 -40.47
C ASP A 338 6.21 -25.88 -39.16
N ASP A 339 5.99 -27.03 -38.50
CA ASP A 339 6.54 -27.43 -37.18
C ASP A 339 6.35 -26.36 -36.06
N TYR A 340 5.32 -25.53 -36.19
CA TYR A 340 5.09 -24.32 -35.37
C TYR A 340 6.30 -23.35 -35.32
N GLU A 341 7.17 -23.35 -36.34
CA GLU A 341 8.32 -22.46 -36.45
C GLU A 341 8.06 -21.20 -37.29
N LYS A 342 8.79 -20.11 -37.00
CA LYS A 342 8.87 -18.91 -37.84
C LYS A 342 10.26 -18.26 -37.81
N GLU A 343 10.84 -18.02 -38.99
CA GLU A 343 12.02 -17.17 -39.12
C GLU A 343 11.67 -15.68 -38.93
N ILE A 344 12.42 -15.00 -38.06
CA ILE A 344 12.33 -13.57 -37.77
C ILE A 344 13.68 -12.91 -38.11
N SER A 345 13.63 -11.79 -38.83
CA SER A 345 14.82 -10.94 -39.06
C SER A 345 14.96 -9.89 -37.95
N LEU A 346 16.19 -9.68 -37.48
CA LEU A 346 16.52 -8.85 -36.33
C LEU A 346 17.31 -7.60 -36.74
N SER A 347 16.83 -6.42 -36.34
CA SER A 347 17.58 -5.17 -36.34
C SER A 347 18.69 -5.21 -35.26
N LYS A 348 19.72 -4.37 -35.38
CA LYS A 348 20.67 -4.15 -34.26
C LYS A 348 19.91 -3.51 -33.08
N GLY A 349 20.38 -3.78 -31.86
CA GLY A 349 19.72 -3.32 -30.63
C GLY A 349 18.48 -4.16 -30.30
N LYS A 350 17.52 -3.55 -29.59
CA LYS A 350 16.32 -4.20 -29.05
C LYS A 350 15.29 -4.52 -30.15
N ASN A 351 14.96 -5.80 -30.29
CA ASN A 351 13.83 -6.31 -31.06
C ASN A 351 12.76 -6.84 -30.10
N THR A 352 11.52 -6.90 -30.56
CA THR A 352 10.42 -7.53 -29.81
C THR A 352 9.62 -8.45 -30.73
N VAL A 353 9.33 -9.66 -30.26
CA VAL A 353 8.44 -10.61 -30.92
C VAL A 353 7.33 -11.00 -29.95
N LYS A 354 6.08 -10.88 -30.41
CA LYS A 354 4.90 -11.39 -29.69
C LYS A 354 4.56 -12.77 -30.26
N VAL A 355 4.30 -13.72 -29.37
CA VAL A 355 3.75 -15.05 -29.67
C VAL A 355 2.41 -15.15 -28.95
N VAL A 356 1.36 -15.55 -29.64
CA VAL A 356 -0.01 -15.66 -29.10
C VAL A 356 -0.47 -17.10 -29.31
N VAL A 357 -1.05 -17.69 -28.27
CA VAL A 357 -1.80 -18.96 -28.35
C VAL A 357 -3.24 -18.69 -27.91
N GLU A 358 -4.20 -19.27 -28.62
CA GLU A 358 -5.61 -18.89 -28.55
C GLU A 358 -6.53 -20.09 -28.81
N ASP A 359 -7.46 -20.32 -27.88
CA ASP A 359 -8.53 -21.31 -28.02
C ASP A 359 -9.77 -20.59 -28.57
N GLU A 360 -9.92 -20.65 -29.90
CA GLU A 360 -11.05 -20.04 -30.62
C GLU A 360 -12.42 -20.67 -30.27
N VAL A 361 -12.45 -21.79 -29.53
CA VAL A 361 -13.69 -22.48 -29.11
C VAL A 361 -14.17 -21.97 -27.75
N ASN A 362 -13.24 -21.70 -26.83
CA ASN A 362 -13.53 -21.26 -25.46
C ASN A 362 -13.28 -19.76 -25.20
N ASP A 363 -12.90 -18.98 -26.22
CA ASP A 363 -12.62 -17.53 -26.15
C ASP A 363 -11.49 -17.18 -25.16
N LYS A 364 -10.42 -18.00 -25.17
CA LYS A 364 -9.25 -17.87 -24.29
C LYS A 364 -8.00 -17.47 -25.06
N LYS A 365 -7.16 -16.60 -24.51
CA LYS A 365 -5.94 -16.09 -25.17
C LYS A 365 -4.77 -15.87 -24.20
N ARG A 366 -3.57 -16.29 -24.60
CA ARG A 366 -2.29 -15.98 -23.91
C ARG A 366 -1.30 -15.35 -24.87
N THR A 367 -0.37 -14.54 -24.35
CA THR A 367 0.61 -13.78 -25.13
C THR A 367 1.97 -13.74 -24.45
N TYR A 368 2.93 -14.43 -25.08
CA TYR A 368 4.33 -14.48 -24.70
C TYR A 368 5.11 -13.39 -25.47
N THR A 369 6.00 -12.64 -24.80
CA THR A 369 6.76 -11.54 -25.42
C THR A 369 8.26 -11.75 -25.30
N LEU A 370 8.94 -11.98 -26.42
CA LEU A 370 10.39 -12.14 -26.48
C LEU A 370 11.06 -10.80 -26.81
N THR A 371 11.89 -10.30 -25.91
CA THR A 371 12.74 -9.11 -26.13
C THR A 371 14.15 -9.57 -26.51
N ILE A 372 14.51 -9.42 -27.78
CA ILE A 372 15.75 -9.97 -28.35
C ILE A 372 16.71 -8.82 -28.68
N ASN A 373 17.77 -8.65 -27.89
CA ASN A 373 18.75 -7.58 -28.06
C ASN A 373 19.93 -8.10 -28.88
N ARG A 374 20.12 -7.56 -30.09
CA ARG A 374 21.15 -7.98 -31.04
C ARG A 374 22.34 -7.02 -30.99
N GLY A 375 23.47 -7.50 -30.48
CA GLY A 375 24.69 -6.72 -30.26
C GLY A 375 24.75 -6.07 -28.88
N LYS A 376 25.94 -5.55 -28.54
CA LYS A 376 26.21 -4.96 -27.23
C LYS A 376 25.52 -3.59 -27.12
N VAL A 377 24.70 -3.40 -26.08
CA VAL A 377 24.06 -2.11 -25.79
C VAL A 377 25.07 -1.23 -25.05
N GLU A 378 25.64 -0.24 -25.75
CA GLU A 378 26.42 0.85 -25.17
C GLU A 378 25.78 2.19 -25.59
N ASP A 379 25.39 3.01 -24.63
CA ASP A 379 24.74 4.31 -24.88
C ASP A 379 25.72 5.30 -25.52
N THR A 380 25.59 5.51 -26.84
CA THR A 380 26.28 6.57 -27.59
C THR A 380 25.37 7.14 -28.69
N GLU A 381 25.32 8.46 -28.80
CA GLU A 381 24.48 9.16 -29.78
C GLU A 381 25.17 9.33 -31.15
N ASN A 382 24.34 9.28 -32.21
CA ASN A 382 24.53 9.88 -33.54
C ASN A 382 25.74 9.49 -34.41
N THR A 383 25.45 9.00 -35.63
CA THR A 383 25.51 9.85 -36.85
C THR A 383 24.83 9.20 -38.08
N ASP A 384 24.22 10.06 -38.91
CA ASP A 384 23.78 9.92 -40.33
C ASP A 384 23.25 8.58 -40.91
N ASP A 385 21.97 8.55 -41.31
CA ASP A 385 21.57 8.80 -42.72
C ASP A 385 20.10 9.31 -42.79
N SER A 386 19.63 9.73 -43.97
CA SER A 386 18.62 10.77 -44.13
C SER A 386 17.18 10.32 -44.48
N SER A 387 16.22 11.15 -44.05
CA SER A 387 14.89 11.38 -44.69
C SER A 387 13.77 10.34 -44.53
N SER A 388 13.14 10.29 -43.36
CA SER A 388 11.70 10.64 -43.24
C SER A 388 11.28 10.81 -41.78
N VAL A 389 11.08 12.05 -41.34
CA VAL A 389 10.66 12.31 -39.95
C VAL A 389 9.21 11.90 -39.75
N LYS A 390 8.95 11.09 -38.72
CA LYS A 390 7.61 10.63 -38.33
C LYS A 390 7.29 11.11 -36.92
N SER A 391 6.75 12.32 -36.83
CA SER A 391 6.09 12.79 -35.62
C SER A 391 4.86 11.93 -35.32
N GLY A 392 4.59 11.66 -34.04
CA GLY A 392 3.42 10.88 -33.63
C GLY A 392 3.66 9.95 -32.44
N TRP A 393 2.59 9.22 -32.12
CA TRP A 393 2.58 8.19 -31.09
C TRP A 393 3.41 6.97 -31.49
N VAL A 394 4.29 6.52 -30.60
CA VAL A 394 5.09 5.30 -30.70
C VAL A 394 4.79 4.43 -29.48
N GLU A 395 4.28 3.22 -29.71
CA GLU A 395 4.12 2.23 -28.64
C GLU A 395 5.48 1.58 -28.32
N THR A 396 5.85 1.52 -27.05
CA THR A 396 7.05 0.83 -26.55
C THR A 396 6.66 -0.19 -25.49
N SER A 397 7.58 -1.10 -25.13
CA SER A 397 7.34 -2.08 -24.05
C SER A 397 7.07 -1.45 -22.68
N GLU A 398 7.43 -0.18 -22.48
CA GLU A 398 7.19 0.58 -21.25
C GLU A 398 5.85 1.35 -21.28
N GLY A 399 5.21 1.44 -22.45
CA GLY A 399 4.04 2.28 -22.71
C GLY A 399 4.22 3.19 -23.93
N TRP A 400 3.26 4.09 -24.12
CA TRP A 400 3.22 4.98 -25.28
C TRP A 400 4.10 6.22 -25.08
N LYS A 401 4.96 6.52 -26.05
CA LYS A 401 5.75 7.77 -26.13
C LYS A 401 5.31 8.58 -27.35
N TYR A 402 5.64 9.88 -27.41
CA TYR A 402 5.31 10.73 -28.57
C TYR A 402 6.56 11.42 -29.10
N ASN A 403 6.78 11.29 -30.41
CA ASN A 403 7.89 11.94 -31.11
C ASN A 403 7.41 13.23 -31.78
N ASP A 404 8.19 14.31 -31.66
CA ASP A 404 7.89 15.63 -32.20
C ASP A 404 8.14 15.74 -33.73
N GLU A 405 8.02 16.95 -34.28
CA GLU A 405 8.25 17.23 -35.72
C GLU A 405 9.73 17.09 -36.16
N ASN A 406 10.66 16.86 -35.24
CA ASN A 406 12.07 16.52 -35.50
C ASN A 406 12.37 15.02 -35.25
N GLY A 407 11.46 14.32 -34.55
CA GLY A 407 11.61 12.92 -34.15
C GLY A 407 12.03 12.72 -32.68
N GLU A 408 12.17 13.80 -31.91
CA GLU A 408 12.58 13.76 -30.50
C GLU A 408 11.42 13.38 -29.58
N VAL A 409 11.68 12.58 -28.55
CA VAL A 409 10.66 12.14 -27.60
C VAL A 409 10.26 13.27 -26.66
N LEU A 410 8.99 13.68 -26.68
CA LEU A 410 8.44 14.64 -25.73
C LEU A 410 8.49 14.08 -24.30
N LYS A 411 9.00 14.90 -23.37
CA LYS A 411 9.19 14.57 -21.95
C LYS A 411 8.68 15.70 -21.06
N ASN A 412 8.24 15.38 -19.84
CA ASN A 412 7.74 16.32 -18.81
C ASN A 412 6.82 17.43 -19.35
N SER A 413 5.90 17.06 -20.26
CA SER A 413 5.15 18.02 -21.07
C SER A 413 3.74 17.56 -21.41
N TRP A 414 2.85 18.55 -21.55
CA TRP A 414 1.50 18.38 -22.07
C TRP A 414 1.51 18.40 -23.59
N LEU A 415 0.92 17.38 -24.19
CA LEU A 415 0.68 17.25 -25.62
C LEU A 415 -0.82 17.44 -25.91
N PHE A 416 -1.16 18.22 -26.92
CA PHE A 416 -2.50 18.22 -27.50
C PHE A 416 -2.55 17.26 -28.69
N ASP A 417 -3.22 16.11 -28.52
CA ASP A 417 -3.46 15.17 -29.60
C ASP A 417 -4.54 15.72 -30.53
N LYS A 418 -4.13 16.18 -31.71
CA LYS A 418 -5.00 16.74 -32.76
C LYS A 418 -5.92 15.70 -33.41
N GLN A 419 -5.63 14.40 -33.30
CA GLN A 419 -6.45 13.32 -33.87
C GLN A 419 -7.54 12.88 -32.90
N ALA A 420 -7.18 12.69 -31.62
CA ALA A 420 -8.12 12.34 -30.56
C ALA A 420 -8.86 13.57 -29.96
N ASN A 421 -8.38 14.80 -30.25
CA ASN A 421 -8.88 16.08 -29.72
C ASN A 421 -8.88 16.13 -28.17
N VAL A 422 -7.77 15.70 -27.56
CA VAL A 422 -7.57 15.63 -26.11
C VAL A 422 -6.17 16.10 -25.72
N TYR A 423 -5.99 16.47 -24.45
CA TYR A 423 -4.67 16.65 -23.86
C TYR A 423 -4.18 15.34 -23.23
N CYS A 424 -2.89 15.06 -23.40
CA CYS A 424 -2.17 13.94 -22.78
C CYS A 424 -0.91 14.51 -22.08
N TYR A 425 -0.34 13.78 -21.12
CA TYR A 425 0.93 14.17 -20.47
C TYR A 425 2.00 13.09 -20.65
N LEU A 426 3.20 13.51 -21.07
CA LEU A 426 4.40 12.68 -21.16
C LEU A 426 5.30 12.98 -19.97
N ASP A 427 5.77 11.95 -19.26
CA ASP A 427 6.66 12.08 -18.10
C ASP A 427 8.14 12.25 -18.46
N GLU A 428 9.03 12.20 -17.47
CA GLU A 428 10.48 12.35 -17.65
C GLU A 428 11.13 11.29 -18.55
N ASN A 429 10.54 10.10 -18.62
CA ASN A 429 10.94 8.99 -19.49
C ASN A 429 10.24 9.03 -20.86
N GLY A 430 9.40 10.05 -21.07
CA GLY A 430 8.59 10.27 -22.26
C GLY A 430 7.33 9.42 -22.31
N LEU A 431 6.96 8.78 -21.21
CA LEU A 431 5.82 7.86 -21.15
C LEU A 431 4.52 8.62 -20.90
N ARG A 432 3.49 8.28 -21.68
CA ARG A 432 2.13 8.80 -21.53
C ARG A 432 1.55 8.31 -20.20
N LYS A 433 1.33 9.23 -19.26
CA LYS A 433 0.65 8.94 -18.00
C LYS A 433 -0.80 8.49 -18.24
N THR A 434 -1.33 7.75 -17.28
CA THR A 434 -2.74 7.39 -17.10
C THR A 434 -3.09 7.55 -15.62
N GLY A 435 -4.38 7.66 -15.28
CA GLY A 435 -4.81 7.81 -13.89
C GLY A 435 -4.42 9.16 -13.26
N TRP A 436 -4.32 9.20 -11.93
CA TRP A 436 -3.95 10.39 -11.18
C TRP A 436 -2.45 10.69 -11.26
N PHE A 437 -2.10 11.94 -11.58
CA PHE A 437 -0.72 12.43 -11.47
C PHE A 437 -0.66 13.91 -11.09
N LYS A 438 0.53 14.36 -10.65
CA LYS A 438 0.79 15.72 -10.18
C LYS A 438 1.78 16.44 -11.11
N ASP A 439 1.41 17.61 -11.61
CA ASP A 439 2.29 18.53 -12.36
C ASP A 439 2.21 19.94 -11.74
N LYS A 440 3.36 20.53 -11.41
CA LYS A 440 3.52 21.92 -10.89
C LYS A 440 2.49 22.27 -9.80
N GLU A 441 2.49 21.49 -8.72
CA GLU A 441 1.59 21.61 -7.56
C GLU A 441 0.09 21.45 -7.83
N LYS A 442 -0.30 20.89 -8.98
CA LYS A 442 -1.70 20.55 -9.32
C LYS A 442 -1.85 19.07 -9.62
N TRP A 443 -2.96 18.50 -9.17
CA TRP A 443 -3.38 17.14 -9.54
C TRP A 443 -4.24 17.16 -10.80
N TYR A 444 -4.08 16.13 -11.63
CA TYR A 444 -4.82 15.90 -12.86
C TYR A 444 -5.19 14.41 -12.93
N LEU A 445 -6.28 14.10 -13.63
CA LEU A 445 -6.73 12.74 -13.88
C LEU A 445 -6.78 12.48 -15.39
N LEU A 446 -6.13 11.41 -15.83
CA LEU A 446 -6.13 10.93 -17.21
C LEU A 446 -6.87 9.60 -17.31
N ASP A 447 -7.56 9.33 -18.42
CA ASP A 447 -8.20 8.04 -18.66
C ASP A 447 -7.17 6.91 -18.94
N ASN A 448 -7.65 5.69 -19.16
CA ASN A 448 -6.80 4.53 -19.48
C ASN A 448 -6.06 4.63 -20.83
N ARG A 449 -6.38 5.63 -21.67
CA ARG A 449 -5.71 5.97 -22.93
C ARG A 449 -4.88 7.26 -22.80
N GLY A 450 -4.76 7.80 -21.59
CA GLY A 450 -3.97 8.99 -21.26
C GLY A 450 -4.66 10.33 -21.56
N ALA A 451 -5.95 10.33 -21.91
CA ALA A 451 -6.70 11.53 -22.22
C ALA A 451 -7.15 12.27 -20.94
N MET A 452 -6.89 13.58 -20.87
CA MET A 452 -7.20 14.41 -19.71
C MET A 452 -8.70 14.53 -19.46
N LEU A 453 -9.11 14.13 -18.25
CA LEU A 453 -10.49 14.25 -17.78
C LEU A 453 -10.75 15.64 -17.19
N THR A 454 -12.00 16.08 -17.33
CA THR A 454 -12.50 17.38 -16.87
C THR A 454 -13.90 17.21 -16.27
N GLY A 455 -14.36 18.19 -15.49
CA GLY A 455 -15.66 18.17 -14.84
C GLY A 455 -15.71 17.23 -13.64
N TRP A 456 -16.92 16.79 -13.28
CA TRP A 456 -17.14 15.81 -12.21
C TRP A 456 -16.67 14.41 -12.65
N GLN A 457 -15.85 13.77 -11.82
CA GLN A 457 -15.35 12.41 -11.99
C GLN A 457 -15.55 11.62 -10.70
N GLU A 458 -15.77 10.31 -10.81
CA GLU A 458 -15.95 9.40 -9.66
C GLU A 458 -14.88 8.30 -9.70
N VAL A 459 -14.11 8.17 -8.62
CA VAL A 459 -13.01 7.22 -8.46
C VAL A 459 -13.11 6.63 -7.06
N ASP A 460 -13.09 5.31 -6.94
CA ASP A 460 -13.19 4.57 -5.65
C ASP A 460 -14.37 5.01 -4.76
N GLY A 461 -15.51 5.34 -5.37
CA GLY A 461 -16.71 5.83 -4.70
C GLY A 461 -16.63 7.27 -4.17
N LYS A 462 -15.51 7.97 -4.39
CA LYS A 462 -15.33 9.40 -4.11
C LYS A 462 -15.55 10.23 -5.37
N LYS A 463 -16.18 11.40 -5.23
CA LYS A 463 -16.37 12.37 -6.31
C LYS A 463 -15.34 13.48 -6.25
N TYR A 464 -14.85 13.89 -7.41
CA TYR A 464 -13.82 14.91 -7.60
C TYR A 464 -14.28 15.88 -8.69
N TYR A 465 -13.85 17.14 -8.64
CA TYR A 465 -14.06 18.09 -9.75
C TYR A 465 -12.73 18.53 -10.35
N LEU A 466 -12.54 18.22 -11.63
CA LEU A 466 -11.41 18.61 -12.46
C LEU A 466 -11.83 19.85 -13.25
N ASP A 467 -11.01 20.91 -13.25
CA ASP A 467 -11.34 22.18 -13.89
C ASP A 467 -11.69 22.03 -15.38
N SER A 468 -12.81 22.60 -15.81
CA SER A 468 -13.36 22.41 -17.16
C SER A 468 -12.56 23.07 -18.30
N GLN A 469 -11.56 23.89 -17.99
CA GLN A 469 -10.67 24.52 -18.98
C GLN A 469 -9.23 23.98 -18.90
N SER A 470 -8.77 23.63 -17.70
CA SER A 470 -7.37 23.28 -17.43
C SER A 470 -7.14 21.86 -16.91
N GLY A 471 -8.19 21.07 -16.63
CA GLY A 471 -8.11 19.71 -16.09
C GLY A 471 -7.58 19.61 -14.66
N ALA A 472 -7.14 20.71 -14.04
CA ALA A 472 -6.60 20.72 -12.69
C ALA A 472 -7.69 20.48 -11.64
N MET A 473 -7.47 19.53 -10.73
CA MET A 473 -8.35 19.21 -9.62
C MET A 473 -8.60 20.44 -8.72
N LYS A 474 -9.86 20.64 -8.31
CA LYS A 474 -10.24 21.66 -7.31
C LYS A 474 -10.15 21.10 -5.89
N THR A 475 -9.74 21.96 -4.98
CA THR A 475 -9.83 21.79 -3.53
C THR A 475 -10.49 23.04 -2.93
N GLY A 476 -11.05 22.93 -1.73
CA GLY A 476 -11.84 23.99 -1.08
C GLY A 476 -13.18 24.25 -1.76
N TRP A 477 -13.66 25.50 -1.67
CA TRP A 477 -14.95 25.91 -2.22
C TRP A 477 -14.94 26.00 -3.77
N TYR A 478 -15.86 25.27 -4.40
CA TYR A 478 -16.14 25.36 -5.83
C TYR A 478 -17.57 25.88 -6.07
N LYS A 479 -17.72 26.77 -7.06
CA LYS A 479 -19.01 27.25 -7.54
C LYS A 479 -19.24 26.84 -8.98
N GLU A 480 -20.25 26.03 -9.20
CA GLU A 480 -20.80 25.70 -10.50
C GLU A 480 -21.92 26.66 -10.86
N VAL A 481 -22.01 27.06 -12.13
CA VAL A 481 -23.06 27.96 -12.63
C VAL A 481 -23.77 27.26 -13.77
N VAL A 482 -25.02 26.86 -13.52
CA VAL A 482 -25.85 26.10 -14.46
C VAL A 482 -26.91 27.02 -15.05
N THR A 483 -26.91 27.16 -16.38
CA THR A 483 -27.88 27.94 -17.13
C THR A 483 -29.01 27.01 -17.60
N GLN A 484 -30.21 27.12 -17.02
CA GLN A 484 -31.38 26.38 -17.47
C GLN A 484 -32.29 27.27 -18.33
N ASN A 485 -32.74 26.74 -19.47
CA ASN A 485 -33.75 27.39 -20.32
C ASN A 485 -35.10 26.71 -20.10
N ASN A 486 -36.03 27.41 -19.45
CA ASN A 486 -37.42 26.95 -19.35
C ASN A 486 -38.18 27.38 -20.62
N THR A 487 -38.96 26.47 -21.19
CA THR A 487 -39.59 26.64 -22.52
C THR A 487 -41.12 26.63 -22.47
N THR A 488 -41.71 26.67 -21.28
CA THR A 488 -43.16 26.57 -21.08
C THR A 488 -43.68 27.68 -20.16
N ASP A 489 -44.45 28.63 -20.70
CA ASP A 489 -45.49 29.28 -19.91
C ASP A 489 -46.73 28.38 -19.80
N SER A 490 -47.63 28.69 -18.85
CA SER A 490 -48.83 27.88 -18.60
C SER A 490 -49.94 28.00 -19.66
N ASN A 491 -49.73 28.78 -20.72
CA ASN A 491 -50.67 29.02 -21.82
C ASN A 491 -50.16 28.49 -23.19
N GLY A 492 -48.96 27.91 -23.25
CA GLY A 492 -48.35 27.41 -24.48
C GLY A 492 -47.61 28.47 -25.29
N GLY A 493 -47.28 29.62 -24.70
CA GLY A 493 -46.40 30.63 -25.30
C GLY A 493 -44.93 30.29 -25.13
N THR A 494 -44.15 30.44 -26.20
CA THR A 494 -42.68 30.29 -26.19
C THR A 494 -41.97 31.54 -25.68
N SER A 495 -42.19 31.87 -24.40
CA SER A 495 -41.37 32.82 -23.65
C SER A 495 -40.22 32.08 -22.97
N ALA A 496 -39.08 31.95 -23.66
CA ALA A 496 -37.89 31.35 -23.08
C ALA A 496 -37.32 32.23 -21.95
N ASN A 497 -37.50 31.83 -20.69
CA ASN A 497 -36.77 32.40 -19.56
C ASN A 497 -35.52 31.56 -19.28
N THR A 498 -34.40 32.25 -19.10
CA THR A 498 -33.11 31.66 -18.75
C THR A 498 -32.86 31.91 -17.26
N GLU A 499 -32.85 30.83 -16.48
CA GLU A 499 -32.57 30.88 -15.04
C GLU A 499 -31.16 30.36 -14.77
N THR A 500 -30.38 31.16 -14.05
CA THR A 500 -29.01 30.85 -13.67
C THR A 500 -28.99 30.33 -12.23
N ILE A 501 -28.62 29.06 -12.07
CA ILE A 501 -28.53 28.39 -10.77
C ILE A 501 -27.05 28.33 -10.35
N GLU A 502 -26.74 28.81 -9.14
CA GLU A 502 -25.41 28.68 -8.54
C GLU A 502 -25.36 27.53 -7.53
N ASN A 503 -24.76 26.41 -7.92
CA ASN A 503 -24.48 25.31 -7.00
C ASN A 503 -23.10 25.56 -6.34
N TRP A 504 -23.03 25.42 -5.03
CA TRP A 504 -21.79 25.53 -4.26
C TRP A 504 -21.43 24.19 -3.65
N TYR A 505 -20.16 23.81 -3.75
CA TYR A 505 -19.60 22.54 -3.30
C TYR A 505 -18.33 22.78 -2.48
N TYR A 506 -17.97 21.82 -1.62
CA TYR A 506 -16.67 21.79 -0.96
C TYR A 506 -15.92 20.50 -1.32
N LEU A 507 -14.67 20.66 -1.74
CA LEU A 507 -13.72 19.59 -2.03
C LEU A 507 -12.63 19.59 -0.95
N ASN A 508 -12.31 18.43 -0.40
CA ASN A 508 -11.27 18.27 0.62
C ASN A 508 -9.86 18.57 0.07
N SER A 509 -8.85 18.54 0.94
CA SER A 509 -7.44 18.62 0.54
C SER A 509 -6.99 17.45 -0.35
N ASP A 510 -7.61 16.27 -0.23
CA ASP A 510 -7.44 15.14 -1.17
C ASP A 510 -8.29 15.30 -2.45
N GLY A 511 -9.03 16.39 -2.60
CA GLY A 511 -9.94 16.67 -3.72
C GLY A 511 -11.33 16.04 -3.62
N SER A 512 -11.58 15.17 -2.64
CA SER A 512 -12.87 14.47 -2.54
C SER A 512 -14.00 15.39 -2.08
N MET A 513 -15.16 15.28 -2.72
CA MET A 513 -16.34 16.10 -2.44
C MET A 513 -16.95 15.76 -1.07
N LYS A 514 -17.23 16.79 -0.26
CA LYS A 514 -17.98 16.64 0.98
C LYS A 514 -19.48 16.45 0.73
N THR A 515 -20.12 15.76 1.66
CA THR A 515 -21.57 15.68 1.87
C THR A 515 -21.85 15.82 3.38
N ASP A 516 -23.11 16.04 3.75
CA ASP A 516 -23.57 16.24 5.13
C ASP A 516 -22.93 17.49 5.81
N TRP A 517 -22.95 17.53 7.14
CA TRP A 517 -22.34 18.59 7.95
C TRP A 517 -20.81 18.53 7.94
N PHE A 518 -20.17 19.68 7.72
CA PHE A 518 -18.74 19.86 7.96
C PHE A 518 -18.43 21.23 8.57
N ASN A 519 -17.26 21.34 9.19
CA ASN A 519 -16.76 22.58 9.77
C ASN A 519 -15.56 23.09 8.96
N GLU A 520 -15.54 24.38 8.66
CA GLU A 520 -14.44 25.10 8.00
C GLU A 520 -14.22 26.41 8.76
N ASP A 521 -13.00 26.65 9.24
CA ASP A 521 -12.61 27.80 10.09
C ASP A 521 -13.60 28.12 11.24
N GLY A 522 -14.10 27.07 11.92
CA GLY A 522 -15.05 27.19 13.02
C GLY A 522 -16.51 27.40 12.61
N LYS A 523 -16.79 27.69 11.32
CA LYS A 523 -18.16 27.75 10.78
C LYS A 523 -18.62 26.36 10.34
N TRP A 524 -19.84 25.98 10.72
CA TRP A 524 -20.49 24.77 10.20
C TRP A 524 -21.27 25.09 8.92
N TYR A 525 -21.27 24.15 7.98
CA TYR A 525 -22.03 24.17 6.73
C TYR A 525 -22.67 22.79 6.51
N PHE A 526 -23.74 22.74 5.72
CA PHE A 526 -24.39 21.47 5.34
C PHE A 526 -24.49 21.34 3.81
N LEU A 527 -23.92 20.25 3.29
CA LEU A 527 -24.03 19.86 1.88
C LEU A 527 -25.01 18.70 1.76
N ASN A 528 -25.86 18.70 0.73
CA ASN A 528 -26.80 17.58 0.52
C ASN A 528 -26.08 16.32 -0.02
N THR A 529 -26.83 15.24 -0.27
CA THR A 529 -26.29 13.98 -0.83
C THR A 529 -25.63 14.12 -2.20
N ASN A 530 -25.93 15.20 -2.94
CA ASN A 530 -25.29 15.54 -4.21
C ASN A 530 -24.14 16.55 -4.04
N GLY A 531 -23.73 16.86 -2.81
CA GLY A 531 -22.66 17.81 -2.49
C GLY A 531 -23.05 19.30 -2.54
N VAL A 532 -24.30 19.63 -2.86
CA VAL A 532 -24.74 21.02 -3.02
C VAL A 532 -25.02 21.65 -1.65
N MET A 533 -24.39 22.79 -1.38
CA MET A 533 -24.54 23.57 -0.14
C MET A 533 -25.96 24.12 0.02
N GLN A 534 -26.55 23.88 1.19
CA GLN A 534 -27.89 24.32 1.52
C GLN A 534 -27.89 25.71 2.17
N LYS A 535 -28.99 26.45 1.98
CA LYS A 535 -29.23 27.80 2.52
C LYS A 535 -30.67 27.88 3.05
N GLY A 536 -30.91 28.75 4.03
CA GLY A 536 -32.23 28.90 4.67
C GLY A 536 -32.53 27.82 5.70
N TRP A 537 -33.80 27.45 5.86
CA TRP A 537 -34.25 26.49 6.87
C TRP A 537 -33.93 25.04 6.48
N LEU A 538 -33.13 24.36 7.30
CA LEU A 538 -32.89 22.92 7.22
C LEU A 538 -33.61 22.19 8.36
N ILE A 539 -34.21 21.04 8.05
CA ILE A 539 -34.77 20.11 9.03
C ILE A 539 -34.02 18.79 8.87
N SER A 540 -33.40 18.31 9.93
CA SER A 540 -32.74 17.00 9.97
C SER A 540 -33.35 16.19 11.11
N SER A 541 -34.05 15.10 10.77
CA SER A 541 -34.94 14.38 11.68
C SER A 541 -35.91 15.35 12.39
N THR A 542 -35.88 15.42 13.72
CA THR A 542 -36.70 16.34 14.54
C THR A 542 -36.05 17.70 14.82
N LEU A 543 -34.79 17.89 14.41
CA LEU A 543 -34.01 19.10 14.70
C LEU A 543 -34.09 20.10 13.54
N LYS A 544 -34.19 21.39 13.88
CA LYS A 544 -34.33 22.48 12.91
C LYS A 544 -33.18 23.47 13.04
N TYR A 545 -32.56 23.79 11.91
CA TYR A 545 -31.39 24.64 11.76
C TYR A 545 -31.68 25.75 10.76
N TYR A 546 -30.85 26.79 10.77
CA TYR A 546 -30.86 27.81 9.71
C TYR A 546 -29.45 28.02 9.17
N LEU A 547 -29.29 27.95 7.86
CA LEU A 547 -28.07 28.25 7.14
C LEU A 547 -28.20 29.66 6.55
N ASN A 548 -27.21 30.51 6.80
CA ASN A 548 -27.19 31.91 6.34
C ASN A 548 -27.02 32.00 4.81
N SER A 549 -27.02 33.20 4.25
CA SER A 549 -26.82 33.42 2.80
C SER A 549 -25.43 33.01 2.29
N ASP A 550 -24.42 32.96 3.16
CA ASP A 550 -23.11 32.37 2.90
C ASP A 550 -23.05 30.85 3.14
N GLY A 551 -24.18 30.22 3.52
CA GLY A 551 -24.27 28.79 3.85
C GLY A 551 -23.90 28.44 5.29
N SER A 552 -23.36 29.38 6.08
CA SER A 552 -22.91 29.08 7.45
C SER A 552 -24.07 28.86 8.42
N MET A 553 -23.91 27.97 9.38
CA MET A 553 -24.92 27.67 10.39
C MET A 553 -25.15 28.83 11.36
N ALA A 554 -26.42 29.17 11.59
CA ALA A 554 -26.82 30.16 12.56
C ALA A 554 -26.72 29.64 14.01
N THR A 555 -26.00 30.38 14.86
CA THR A 555 -25.99 30.20 16.33
C THR A 555 -26.43 31.49 17.02
N GLY A 556 -26.88 31.39 18.27
CA GLY A 556 -27.33 32.54 19.07
C GLY A 556 -28.68 33.10 18.62
N THR A 557 -28.92 34.40 18.89
CA THR A 557 -30.17 35.06 18.48
C THR A 557 -30.04 35.65 17.06
N LYS A 558 -31.01 35.39 16.19
CA LYS A 558 -31.06 35.90 14.81
C LYS A 558 -32.46 36.41 14.47
N THR A 559 -32.54 37.33 13.52
CA THR A 559 -33.81 37.75 12.89
C THR A 559 -33.86 37.18 11.48
N ILE A 560 -34.90 36.42 11.16
CA ILE A 560 -35.14 35.74 9.89
C ILE A 560 -36.55 36.12 9.46
N ASP A 561 -36.71 36.65 8.24
CA ASP A 561 -38.00 37.08 7.67
C ASP A 561 -38.82 38.00 8.60
N GLY A 562 -38.13 38.90 9.31
CA GLY A 562 -38.71 39.83 10.28
C GLY A 562 -39.03 39.24 11.67
N LYS A 563 -38.89 37.92 11.87
CA LYS A 563 -39.13 37.24 13.14
C LYS A 563 -37.83 36.86 13.85
N VAL A 564 -37.82 36.98 15.18
CA VAL A 564 -36.67 36.61 16.02
C VAL A 564 -36.71 35.12 16.36
N TYR A 565 -35.55 34.46 16.26
CA TYR A 565 -35.32 33.05 16.58
C TYR A 565 -34.05 32.91 17.44
N LYS A 566 -33.96 31.84 18.24
CA LYS A 566 -32.80 31.51 19.07
C LYS A 566 -32.27 30.14 18.73
N PHE A 567 -30.98 30.03 18.49
CA PHE A 567 -30.28 28.79 18.20
C PHE A 567 -29.24 28.53 19.29
N ASN A 568 -29.06 27.26 19.69
CA ASN A 568 -28.02 26.89 20.65
C ASN A 568 -26.62 26.94 20.01
N ILE A 569 -25.58 26.59 20.77
CA ILE A 569 -24.19 26.56 20.28
C ILE A 569 -23.98 25.53 19.14
N ASN A 570 -24.81 24.50 19.08
CA ASN A 570 -24.85 23.48 18.03
C ASN A 570 -25.83 23.85 16.89
N GLY A 571 -26.29 25.11 16.82
CA GLY A 571 -27.18 25.63 15.77
C GLY A 571 -28.62 25.09 15.76
N VAL A 572 -29.02 24.32 16.76
CA VAL A 572 -30.40 23.79 16.88
C VAL A 572 -31.31 24.91 17.37
N LEU A 573 -32.44 25.11 16.68
CA LEU A 573 -33.50 26.03 17.07
C LEU A 573 -34.08 25.67 18.45
N ILE A 574 -34.13 26.66 19.34
CA ILE A 574 -34.77 26.61 20.66
C ILE A 574 -36.08 27.41 20.58
N ASN A 575 -37.14 26.90 21.19
CA ASN A 575 -38.41 27.63 21.40
C ASN A 575 -38.30 28.62 22.57
#